data_AF-A0A8T5SWM8-F1
#
_entry.id   AF-A0A8T5SWM8-F1
#
_cell.length_a   1.000
_cell.length_b   1.000
_cell.length_c   1.000
_cell.angle_alpha   90.00
_cell.angle_beta   90.00
_cell.angle_gamma   90.00
#
_symmetry.space_group_name_H-M   'P 1'
#
loop_
_entity.id
_entity.type
_entity.pdbx_description
1 polymer ?
#
loop_
_entity_poly.entity_id
_entity_poly.type
_entity_poly.pdbx_seq_one_letter_code
_entity_poly.pdbx_strand_id
1 'polypeptide(L)'
;ISSGVVVAADPEFGQNLDFHRAMQIGKDKMVARVVRGRDFHKFLERNGEVDVAFCIGNTPEVLVAAATSVETGINELEIANSLRKISVTRAKTVDLMIPADSEFVLEGRIILEERHDEGPFIDLTETVDVIRQEPIFEVKKITHRKTAIWQGLLPGRDEHKILMGMPREPTVFRKVKERGIDVLDVYIT
;
A
#
# COMPACT_ATOMS: atom_id res chain seq x y z
N ILE A 1 -2.85 10.84 4.81
CA ILE A 1 -2.37 9.46 5.05
C ILE A 1 -0.95 9.37 4.53
N SER A 2 0.05 9.13 5.39
CA SER A 2 1.46 9.02 4.96
C SER A 2 1.94 7.57 4.75
N SER A 3 1.28 6.60 5.37
CA SER A 3 1.51 5.17 5.17
C SER A 3 0.19 4.42 5.36
N GLY A 4 -0.51 4.18 4.26
CA GLY A 4 -1.71 3.35 4.23
C GLY A 4 -1.43 2.10 3.41
N VAL A 5 -1.78 0.93 3.95
CA VAL A 5 -1.87 -0.30 3.18
C VAL A 5 -3.20 -0.25 2.45
N VAL A 6 -3.16 -0.06 1.14
CA VAL A 6 -4.33 -0.03 0.26
C VAL A 6 -4.65 -1.45 -0.15
N VAL A 7 -5.84 -1.91 0.21
CA VAL A 7 -6.41 -3.14 -0.33
C VAL A 7 -7.24 -2.76 -1.54
N ALA A 8 -6.99 -3.40 -2.68
CA ALA A 8 -7.74 -3.24 -3.92
C ALA A 8 -7.92 -4.61 -4.59
N ALA A 9 -8.92 -4.75 -5.47
CA ALA A 9 -9.11 -5.99 -6.21
C ALA A 9 -9.47 -5.72 -7.68
N ASP A 10 -9.08 -6.65 -8.54
CA ASP A 10 -9.50 -6.74 -9.93
C ASP A 10 -10.24 -8.07 -10.18
N PRO A 11 -11.30 -8.10 -11.01
CA PRO A 11 -12.03 -9.34 -11.29
C PRO A 11 -11.20 -10.48 -11.92
N GLU A 12 -10.11 -10.14 -12.62
CA GLU A 12 -9.21 -11.09 -13.29
C GLU A 12 -8.02 -11.45 -12.40
N PHE A 13 -7.43 -10.47 -11.72
CA PHE A 13 -6.19 -10.66 -10.95
C PHE A 13 -6.41 -10.87 -9.45
N GLY A 14 -7.63 -10.73 -8.95
CA GLY A 14 -7.92 -10.86 -7.52
C GLY A 14 -7.42 -9.66 -6.70
N GLN A 15 -7.15 -9.89 -5.41
CA GLN A 15 -6.87 -8.84 -4.43
C GLN A 15 -5.35 -8.60 -4.28
N ASN A 16 -4.97 -7.32 -4.16
CA ASN A 16 -3.61 -6.83 -3.97
C ASN A 16 -3.56 -5.86 -2.77
N LEU A 17 -2.42 -5.85 -2.07
CA LEU A 17 -2.10 -4.90 -1.01
C LEU A 17 -0.79 -4.16 -1.30
N ASP A 18 -0.86 -2.84 -1.34
CA ASP A 18 0.31 -1.99 -1.56
C ASP A 18 0.29 -0.70 -0.71
N PHE A 19 1.45 -0.06 -0.59
CA PHE A 19 1.58 1.20 0.14
C PHE A 19 1.28 2.38 -0.76
N HIS A 20 0.33 3.21 -0.33
CA HIS A 20 0.07 4.51 -0.95
C HIS A 20 -0.16 5.59 0.10
N ARG A 21 0.27 6.81 -0.25
CA ARG A 21 -0.08 8.03 0.49
C ARG A 21 -1.32 8.66 -0.12
N ALA A 22 -2.06 9.40 0.71
CA ALA A 22 -3.19 10.18 0.26
C ALA A 22 -3.26 11.53 0.97
N MET A 23 -3.43 12.61 0.22
CA MET A 23 -3.55 13.98 0.72
C MET A 23 -5.01 14.36 0.88
N GLN A 24 -5.43 14.83 2.05
CA GLN A 24 -6.79 15.25 2.27
C GLN A 24 -7.07 16.60 1.57
N ILE A 25 -8.12 16.66 0.76
CA ILE A 25 -8.56 17.89 0.06
C ILE A 25 -9.99 18.30 0.41
N GLY A 26 -10.72 17.45 1.14
CA GLY A 26 -12.07 17.73 1.58
C GLY A 26 -12.48 16.86 2.75
N LYS A 27 -13.78 16.92 3.08
CA LYS A 27 -14.37 16.12 4.17
C LYS A 27 -14.32 14.62 3.86
N ASP A 28 -14.57 14.27 2.61
CA ASP A 28 -14.71 12.90 2.09
C ASP A 28 -13.88 12.67 0.81
N LYS A 29 -13.02 13.62 0.44
CA LYS A 29 -12.13 13.52 -0.72
C LYS A 29 -10.66 13.59 -0.31
N MET A 30 -9.88 12.67 -0.85
CA MET A 30 -8.43 12.66 -0.77
C MET A 30 -7.83 12.48 -2.16
N VAL A 31 -6.58 12.84 -2.34
CA VAL A 31 -5.83 12.61 -3.58
C VAL A 31 -4.80 11.52 -3.31
N ALA A 32 -4.93 10.37 -3.96
CA ALA A 32 -4.09 9.20 -3.71
C ALA A 32 -2.92 9.15 -4.70
N ARG A 33 -1.69 9.09 -4.19
CA ARG A 33 -0.49 8.96 -5.04
C ARG A 33 -0.37 7.52 -5.52
N VAL A 34 -0.75 7.24 -6.76
CA VAL A 34 -0.74 5.89 -7.33
C VAL A 34 0.56 5.63 -8.11
N VAL A 35 1.39 4.72 -7.59
CA VAL A 35 2.69 4.40 -8.21
C VAL A 35 2.47 3.62 -9.51
N ARG A 36 2.93 4.19 -10.63
CA ARG A 36 2.78 3.59 -11.96
C ARG A 36 3.48 2.23 -12.05
N GLY A 37 2.86 1.29 -12.76
CA GLY A 37 3.39 -0.05 -13.00
C GLY A 37 3.22 -1.03 -11.84
N ARG A 38 2.64 -0.60 -10.71
CA ARG A 38 2.17 -1.50 -9.63
C ARG A 38 0.79 -2.05 -9.94
N ASP A 39 0.39 -3.09 -9.23
CA ASP A 39 -0.85 -3.81 -9.53
C ASP A 39 -2.08 -2.94 -9.29
N PHE A 40 -2.11 -2.13 -8.23
CA PHE A 40 -3.20 -1.17 -8.05
C PHE A 40 -3.33 -0.17 -9.21
N HIS A 41 -2.21 0.30 -9.79
CA HIS A 41 -2.25 1.14 -10.98
C HIS A 41 -2.83 0.41 -12.19
N LYS A 42 -2.42 -0.85 -12.42
CA LYS A 42 -2.96 -1.67 -13.51
C LYS A 42 -4.46 -1.89 -13.34
N PHE A 43 -4.92 -2.15 -12.12
CA PHE A 43 -6.34 -2.34 -11.81
C PHE A 43 -7.12 -1.06 -12.11
N LEU A 44 -6.57 0.09 -11.73
CA LEU A 44 -7.21 1.38 -11.96
C LEU A 44 -7.26 1.74 -13.46
N GLU A 45 -6.20 1.49 -14.22
CA GLU A 45 -6.18 1.69 -15.68
C GLU A 45 -7.17 0.78 -16.42
N ARG A 46 -7.34 -0.45 -15.95
CA ARG A 46 -8.22 -1.44 -16.58
C ARG A 46 -9.70 -1.17 -16.33
N ASN A 47 -10.04 -0.77 -15.11
CA ASN A 47 -11.44 -0.64 -14.67
C ASN A 47 -11.95 0.81 -14.69
N GLY A 48 -11.07 1.81 -14.76
CA GLY A 48 -11.42 3.25 -14.72
C GLY A 48 -11.80 3.74 -13.31
N GLU A 49 -12.47 2.92 -12.51
CA GLU A 49 -12.65 3.11 -11.08
C GLU A 49 -12.40 1.79 -10.33
N VAL A 50 -11.86 1.89 -9.11
CA VAL A 50 -11.55 0.72 -8.28
C VAL A 50 -11.98 0.98 -6.85
N ASP A 51 -12.73 0.02 -6.29
CA ASP A 51 -13.05 -0.03 -4.87
C ASP A 51 -11.78 -0.31 -4.05
N VAL A 52 -11.55 0.49 -3.01
CA VAL A 52 -10.35 0.42 -2.19
C VAL A 52 -10.66 0.53 -0.70
N ALA A 53 -9.76 -0.04 0.12
CA ALA A 53 -9.74 0.17 1.56
C ALA A 53 -8.33 0.56 2.01
N PHE A 54 -8.18 1.79 2.51
CA PHE A 54 -6.94 2.23 3.17
C PHE A 54 -6.94 1.75 4.61
N CYS A 55 -6.11 0.76 4.92
CA CYS A 55 -5.92 0.17 6.24
C CYS A 55 -4.70 0.81 6.91
N ILE A 56 -4.88 1.38 8.11
CA ILE A 56 -3.86 2.15 8.83
C ILE A 56 -3.66 1.54 10.22
N GLY A 57 -2.41 1.51 10.69
CA GLY A 57 -2.07 0.89 11.97
C GLY A 57 -2.16 -0.63 11.90
N ASN A 58 -1.49 -1.23 10.92
CA ASN A 58 -1.49 -2.67 10.73
C ASN A 58 -0.41 -3.36 11.57
N THR A 59 -0.53 -4.68 11.72
CA THR A 59 0.52 -5.49 12.35
C THR A 59 1.77 -5.59 11.45
N PRO A 60 2.97 -5.82 12.03
CA PRO A 60 4.22 -5.87 11.27
C PRO A 60 4.21 -6.85 10.09
N GLU A 61 3.62 -8.03 10.24
CA GLU A 61 3.52 -9.01 9.17
C GLU A 61 2.69 -8.54 7.96
N VAL A 62 1.65 -7.73 8.19
CA VAL A 62 0.86 -7.11 7.12
C VAL A 62 1.66 -6.01 6.44
N LEU A 63 2.36 -5.18 7.22
CA LEU A 63 3.22 -4.12 6.67
C LEU A 63 4.35 -4.71 5.81
N VAL A 64 5.00 -5.77 6.27
CA VAL A 64 6.05 -6.45 5.51
C VAL A 64 5.50 -7.10 4.25
N ALA A 65 4.34 -7.77 4.33
CA ALA A 65 3.72 -8.40 3.17
C ALA A 65 3.33 -7.38 2.10
N ALA A 66 2.64 -6.30 2.46
CA ALA A 66 2.23 -5.24 1.53
C ALA A 66 3.42 -4.46 0.93
N ALA A 67 4.59 -4.51 1.57
CA ALA A 67 5.82 -3.92 1.03
C ALA A 67 6.57 -4.88 0.07
N THR A 68 6.24 -6.16 0.11
CA THR A 68 6.88 -7.19 -0.70
C THR A 68 6.34 -7.14 -2.13
N SER A 69 7.24 -7.10 -3.11
CA SER A 69 6.81 -7.15 -4.51
C SER A 69 6.68 -8.59 -4.97
N VAL A 70 5.47 -8.99 -5.31
CA VAL A 70 5.13 -10.33 -5.79
C VAL A 70 4.59 -10.29 -7.23
N GLU A 71 4.36 -11.47 -7.80
CA GLU A 71 3.71 -11.59 -9.10
C GLU A 71 2.23 -11.21 -8.99
N THR A 72 1.71 -10.56 -10.03
CA THR A 72 0.29 -10.19 -10.10
C THR A 72 -0.59 -11.43 -9.99
N GLY A 73 -1.58 -11.38 -9.11
CA GLY A 73 -2.43 -12.53 -8.79
C GLY A 73 -2.15 -13.16 -7.42
N ILE A 74 -1.05 -12.80 -6.77
CA ILE A 74 -0.73 -13.25 -5.42
C ILE A 74 -1.31 -12.25 -4.41
N ASN A 75 -2.08 -12.75 -3.43
CA ASN A 75 -2.66 -11.94 -2.37
C ASN A 75 -1.68 -11.83 -1.18
N GLU A 76 -1.21 -10.63 -0.87
CA GLU A 76 -0.25 -10.38 0.22
C GLU A 76 -0.81 -10.72 1.61
N LEU A 77 -2.12 -10.81 1.81
CA LEU A 77 -2.68 -11.31 3.08
C LEU A 77 -2.31 -12.77 3.33
N GLU A 78 -2.14 -13.58 2.28
CA GLU A 78 -1.68 -14.96 2.42
C GLU A 78 -0.20 -15.00 2.85
N ILE A 79 0.60 -14.08 2.31
CA ILE A 79 2.01 -13.89 2.70
C ILE A 79 2.08 -13.47 4.17
N ALA A 80 1.31 -12.46 4.57
CA ALA A 80 1.23 -12.01 5.96
C ALA A 80 0.86 -13.17 6.90
N ASN A 81 -0.17 -13.95 6.54
CA ASN A 81 -0.61 -15.11 7.29
C ASN A 81 0.47 -16.21 7.42
N SER A 82 1.33 -16.36 6.41
CA SER A 82 2.46 -17.30 6.43
C SER A 82 3.58 -16.87 7.37
N LEU A 83 3.80 -15.54 7.54
CA LEU A 83 4.77 -14.98 8.48
C LEU A 83 4.28 -15.11 9.93
N ARG A 84 3.00 -14.77 10.16
CA ARG A 84 2.31 -14.90 11.44
C ARG A 84 0.82 -15.00 11.17
N LYS A 85 0.12 -15.91 11.86
CA LYS A 85 -1.34 -16.03 11.71
C LYS A 85 -2.03 -14.69 11.91
N ILE A 86 -2.80 -14.26 10.92
CA ILE A 86 -3.58 -13.02 10.96
C ILE A 86 -5.08 -13.32 10.95
N SER A 87 -5.88 -12.35 11.41
CA SER A 87 -7.33 -12.35 11.23
C SER A 87 -7.72 -11.38 10.13
N VAL A 88 -8.67 -11.79 9.28
CA VAL A 88 -9.23 -10.95 8.22
C VAL A 88 -10.73 -10.80 8.40
N THR A 89 -11.28 -9.69 7.93
CA THR A 89 -12.73 -9.42 7.92
C THR A 89 -13.14 -8.81 6.59
N ARG A 90 -14.42 -8.90 6.23
CA ARG A 90 -14.95 -8.10 5.12
C ARG A 90 -15.04 -6.64 5.50
N ALA A 91 -14.67 -5.78 4.55
CA ALA A 91 -15.03 -4.37 4.57
C ALA A 91 -16.56 -4.17 4.57
N LYS A 92 -17.03 -2.98 4.95
CA LYS A 92 -18.45 -2.70 5.18
C LYS A 92 -19.20 -2.19 3.96
N THR A 93 -18.51 -1.67 2.95
CA THR A 93 -19.11 -0.95 1.82
C THR A 93 -18.49 -1.26 0.47
N VAL A 94 -17.39 -2.03 0.46
CA VAL A 94 -16.66 -2.54 -0.70
C VAL A 94 -16.42 -4.06 -0.49
N ASP A 95 -16.37 -4.85 -1.56
CA ASP A 95 -16.20 -6.32 -1.46
C ASP A 95 -14.72 -6.71 -1.35
N LEU A 96 -14.08 -6.32 -0.25
CA LEU A 96 -12.67 -6.58 0.03
C LEU A 96 -12.50 -7.31 1.36
N MET A 97 -11.52 -8.21 1.42
CA MET A 97 -11.03 -8.81 2.65
C MET A 97 -9.88 -7.96 3.20
N ILE A 98 -10.04 -7.42 4.40
CA ILE A 98 -9.09 -6.49 5.02
C ILE A 98 -8.51 -7.08 6.32
N PRO A 99 -7.32 -6.62 6.78
CA PRO A 99 -6.79 -7.01 8.08
C PRO A 99 -7.75 -6.59 9.20
N ALA A 100 -8.22 -7.56 9.99
CA ALA A 100 -9.18 -7.30 11.07
C ALA A 100 -8.58 -6.48 12.22
N ASP A 101 -7.25 -6.48 12.33
CA ASP A 101 -6.51 -5.78 13.37
C ASP A 101 -6.10 -4.34 13.01
N SER A 102 -6.53 -3.83 11.85
CA SER A 102 -6.33 -2.43 11.46
C SER A 102 -6.89 -1.46 12.51
N GLU A 103 -6.17 -0.38 12.81
CA GLU A 103 -6.63 0.68 13.71
C GLU A 103 -7.71 1.55 13.07
N PHE A 104 -7.51 1.91 11.80
CA PHE A 104 -8.48 2.61 10.95
C PHE A 104 -8.60 1.95 9.58
N VAL A 105 -9.81 1.99 9.02
CA VAL A 105 -10.10 1.57 7.65
C VAL A 105 -10.95 2.65 6.99
N LEU A 106 -10.43 3.22 5.90
CA LEU A 106 -11.18 4.14 5.05
C LEU A 106 -11.55 3.41 3.76
N GLU A 107 -12.84 3.19 3.56
CA GLU A 107 -13.40 2.46 2.43
C GLU A 107 -14.01 3.44 1.44
N GLY A 108 -13.90 3.14 0.15
CA GLY A 108 -14.50 3.95 -0.91
C GLY A 108 -13.96 3.54 -2.26
N ARG A 109 -13.85 4.50 -3.18
CA ARG A 109 -13.39 4.24 -4.55
C ARG A 109 -12.38 5.28 -5.01
N ILE A 110 -11.47 4.86 -5.87
CA ILE A 110 -10.57 5.74 -6.59
C ILE A 110 -11.01 5.78 -8.05
N ILE A 111 -11.16 6.99 -8.60
CA ILE A 111 -11.61 7.22 -9.98
C ILE A 111 -10.44 7.78 -10.79
N LEU A 112 -10.07 7.11 -11.89
CA LEU A 112 -8.86 7.42 -12.67
C LEU A 112 -8.89 8.80 -13.32
N GLU A 113 -10.07 9.21 -13.80
CA GLU A 113 -10.27 10.45 -14.56
C GLU A 113 -10.46 11.67 -13.65
N GLU A 114 -10.94 11.48 -12.42
CA GLU A 114 -11.05 12.57 -11.45
C GLU A 114 -9.70 12.80 -10.79
N ARG A 115 -9.06 13.93 -11.08
CA ARG A 115 -7.72 14.24 -10.61
C ARG A 115 -7.64 15.57 -9.89
N HIS A 116 -6.64 15.68 -9.02
CA HIS A 116 -6.31 16.91 -8.33
C HIS A 116 -4.80 16.96 -8.06
N ASP A 117 -4.29 18.14 -7.73
CA ASP A 117 -2.90 18.32 -7.28
C ASP A 117 -2.64 17.51 -6.01
N GLU A 118 -1.56 16.74 -6.00
CA GLU A 118 -0.98 16.01 -4.87
C GLU A 118 0.44 16.50 -4.60
N GLY A 119 0.77 16.73 -3.33
CA GLY A 119 2.08 17.23 -2.90
C GLY A 119 2.14 18.76 -2.71
N PRO A 120 3.34 19.33 -2.51
CA PRO A 120 4.63 18.64 -2.46
C PRO A 120 4.74 17.70 -1.24
N PHE A 121 5.57 16.67 -1.35
CA PHE A 121 5.78 15.69 -0.27
C PHE A 121 7.22 15.19 -0.28
N ILE A 122 7.76 14.82 0.88
CA ILE A 122 9.14 14.29 0.95
C ILE A 122 9.14 12.84 0.47
N ASP A 123 10.03 12.52 -0.47
CA ASP A 123 10.22 11.18 -0.99
C ASP A 123 11.19 10.35 -0.12
N LEU A 124 11.29 9.04 -0.40
CA LEU A 124 12.25 8.14 0.24
C LEU A 124 13.68 8.67 0.20
N THR A 125 14.07 9.33 -0.89
CA THR A 125 15.41 9.88 -1.11
C THR A 125 15.66 11.19 -0.35
N GLU A 126 14.73 11.60 0.52
CA GLU A 126 14.76 12.88 1.26
C GLU A 126 14.69 14.11 0.34
N THR A 127 14.33 13.89 -0.93
CA THR A 127 14.07 14.94 -1.91
C THR A 127 12.59 15.31 -1.92
N VAL A 128 12.28 16.52 -2.39
CA VAL A 128 10.89 16.96 -2.52
C VAL A 128 10.31 16.39 -3.80
N ASP A 129 9.27 15.58 -3.66
CA ASP A 129 8.44 15.14 -4.77
C ASP A 129 7.61 16.32 -5.28
N VAL A 130 7.58 16.45 -6.61
CA VAL A 130 6.88 17.55 -7.29
C VAL A 130 5.37 17.37 -7.21
N ILE A 131 4.64 18.48 -7.37
CA ILE A 131 3.18 18.43 -7.48
C ILE A 131 2.79 17.69 -8.76
N ARG A 132 1.87 16.73 -8.66
CA ARG A 132 1.33 15.97 -9.79
C ARG A 132 -0.19 15.87 -9.73
N GLN A 133 -0.80 15.63 -10.88
CA GLN A 133 -2.22 15.34 -11.02
C GLN A 133 -2.48 13.84 -10.77
N GLU A 134 -2.96 13.54 -9.58
CA GLU A 134 -3.19 12.18 -9.08
C GLU A 134 -4.70 11.94 -8.87
N PRO A 135 -5.16 10.67 -8.94
CA PRO A 135 -6.58 10.36 -8.88
C PRO A 135 -7.19 10.63 -7.49
N ILE A 136 -8.48 10.98 -7.51
CA ILE A 136 -9.26 11.26 -6.29
C ILE A 136 -9.76 9.95 -5.69
N PHE A 137 -9.52 9.80 -4.39
CA PHE A 137 -10.15 8.82 -3.51
C PHE A 137 -11.37 9.45 -2.85
N GLU A 138 -12.55 8.93 -3.19
CA GLU A 138 -13.82 9.28 -2.55
C GLU A 138 -14.09 8.33 -1.38
N VAL A 139 -14.04 8.85 -0.16
CA VAL A 139 -14.23 8.10 1.08
C VAL A 139 -15.72 7.93 1.36
N LYS A 140 -16.19 6.69 1.34
CA LYS A 140 -17.59 6.32 1.60
C LYS A 140 -17.84 5.99 3.07
N LYS A 141 -16.88 5.36 3.74
CA LYS A 141 -17.01 4.98 5.15
C LYS A 141 -15.64 4.94 5.83
N ILE A 142 -15.62 5.37 7.08
CA ILE A 142 -14.48 5.17 7.98
C ILE A 142 -14.93 4.27 9.12
N THR A 143 -14.19 3.20 9.37
CA THR A 143 -14.33 2.38 10.58
C THR A 143 -13.03 2.39 11.36
N HIS A 144 -13.11 2.25 12.68
CA HIS A 144 -11.93 2.29 13.55
C HIS A 144 -12.18 1.57 14.87
N ARG A 145 -11.09 1.20 15.54
CA ARG A 145 -11.11 0.68 16.91
C ARG A 145 -11.57 1.75 17.90
N LYS A 146 -12.14 1.36 19.05
CA LYS A 146 -12.59 2.32 20.08
C LYS A 146 -11.45 3.19 20.61
N THR A 147 -10.26 2.63 20.74
CA THR A 147 -9.04 3.28 21.22
C THR A 147 -7.98 3.29 20.12
N ALA A 148 -8.37 3.81 18.95
CA ALA A 148 -7.56 3.66 17.75
C ALA A 148 -6.26 4.49 17.78
N ILE A 149 -5.19 3.93 17.23
CA ILE A 149 -3.89 4.60 17.09
C ILE A 149 -3.65 4.93 15.62
N TRP A 150 -3.37 6.20 15.33
CA TRP A 150 -3.02 6.62 13.97
C TRP A 150 -1.52 6.41 13.72
N GLN A 151 -1.17 5.42 12.90
CA GLN A 151 0.20 5.23 12.43
C GLN A 151 0.54 6.30 11.39
N GLY A 152 1.42 7.23 11.76
CA GLY A 152 2.03 8.18 10.86
C GLY A 152 3.46 7.76 10.54
N LEU A 153 3.71 7.39 9.28
CA LEU A 153 5.07 7.19 8.79
C LEU A 153 5.67 8.56 8.44
N LEU A 154 6.89 8.81 8.94
CA LEU A 154 7.66 9.99 8.61
C LEU A 154 8.50 9.72 7.35
N PRO A 155 8.28 10.44 6.23
CA PRO A 155 8.98 10.14 4.99
C PRO A 155 10.49 10.35 5.10
N GLY A 156 11.23 9.50 4.39
CA GLY A 156 12.70 9.49 4.36
C GLY A 156 13.37 8.97 5.63
N ARG A 157 12.60 8.53 6.64
CA ARG A 157 13.13 7.95 7.89
C ARG A 157 13.16 6.43 7.86
N ASP A 158 13.67 5.85 8.94
CA ASP A 158 14.03 4.44 9.02
C ASP A 158 12.85 3.50 8.70
N GLU A 159 11.64 3.77 9.21
CA GLU A 159 10.47 2.95 8.88
C GLU A 159 10.20 2.90 7.37
N HIS A 160 10.31 4.05 6.69
CA HIS A 160 10.14 4.16 5.25
C HIS A 160 11.22 3.38 4.49
N LYS A 161 12.48 3.56 4.89
CA LYS A 161 13.65 2.92 4.28
C LYS A 161 13.64 1.40 4.49
N ILE A 162 13.32 0.95 5.68
CA ILE A 162 13.23 -0.47 6.02
C ILE A 162 12.12 -1.14 5.21
N LEU A 163 10.91 -0.58 5.21
CA LEU A 163 9.79 -1.19 4.48
C LEU A 163 10.02 -1.20 2.97
N MET A 164 10.64 -0.18 2.37
CA MET A 164 10.91 -0.18 0.93
C MET A 164 12.16 -0.98 0.52
N GLY A 165 13.18 -1.03 1.38
CA GLY A 165 14.47 -1.66 1.10
C GLY A 165 14.50 -3.14 1.45
N MET A 166 14.17 -3.51 2.69
CA MET A 166 14.33 -4.87 3.21
C MET A 166 13.65 -5.95 2.33
N PRO A 167 12.41 -5.77 1.83
CA PRO A 167 11.79 -6.79 0.97
C PRO A 167 12.51 -7.01 -0.38
N ARG A 168 13.41 -6.09 -0.80
CA ARG A 168 14.22 -6.23 -2.01
C ARG A 168 15.49 -7.05 -1.78
N GLU A 169 16.02 -7.08 -0.56
CA GLU A 169 17.28 -7.75 -0.23
C GLU A 169 17.28 -9.24 -0.64
N PRO A 170 16.23 -10.05 -0.36
CA PRO A 170 16.20 -11.46 -0.77
C PRO A 170 16.15 -11.65 -2.29
N THR A 171 15.53 -10.70 -3.01
CA THR A 171 15.45 -10.73 -4.48
C THR A 171 16.81 -10.45 -5.09
N VAL A 172 17.52 -9.44 -4.59
CA VAL A 172 18.87 -9.08 -5.03
C VAL A 172 19.84 -10.21 -4.71
N PHE A 173 19.81 -10.75 -3.49
CA PHE A 173 20.64 -11.88 -3.07
C PHE A 173 20.50 -13.06 -4.03
N ARG A 174 19.26 -13.45 -4.35
CA ARG A 174 18.98 -14.56 -5.29
C ARG A 174 19.52 -14.27 -6.68
N LYS A 175 19.31 -13.07 -7.20
CA LYS A 175 19.80 -12.66 -8.53
C LYS A 175 21.32 -12.63 -8.64
N VAL A 176 22.02 -12.27 -7.56
CA VAL A 176 23.49 -12.32 -7.49
C VAL A 176 23.98 -13.77 -7.48
N LYS A 177 23.36 -14.65 -6.66
CA LYS A 177 23.70 -16.08 -6.65
C LYS A 177 23.44 -16.77 -8.00
N GLU A 178 22.35 -16.44 -8.69
CA GLU A 178 22.03 -16.97 -10.02
C GLU A 178 23.12 -16.65 -11.07
N ARG A 179 23.95 -15.63 -10.84
CA ARG A 179 25.09 -15.26 -11.70
C ARG A 179 26.37 -16.02 -11.36
N GLY A 180 26.33 -16.95 -10.40
CA GLY A 180 27.51 -17.71 -9.95
C GLY A 180 28.44 -16.93 -9.04
N ILE A 181 27.98 -15.80 -8.48
CA ILE A 181 28.75 -15.00 -7.52
C ILE A 181 28.52 -15.59 -6.13
N ASP A 182 29.60 -15.92 -5.43
CA ASP A 182 29.54 -16.36 -4.03
C ASP A 182 29.32 -15.15 -3.12
N VAL A 183 28.05 -14.91 -2.78
CA VAL A 183 27.61 -13.80 -1.92
C VAL A 183 27.08 -14.36 -0.60
N LEU A 184 27.55 -13.79 0.51
CA LEU A 184 27.13 -14.18 1.86
C LEU A 184 25.81 -13.53 2.25
N ASP A 185 25.64 -12.25 1.95
CA ASP A 185 24.46 -11.46 2.35
C ASP A 185 24.28 -10.23 1.45
N VAL A 186 23.08 -9.65 1.45
CA VAL A 186 22.76 -8.37 0.81
C VAL A 186 22.04 -7.49 1.81
N TYR A 187 22.57 -6.29 2.03
CA TYR A 187 21.97 -5.28 2.89
C TYR A 187 21.80 -3.97 2.12
N ILE A 188 20.59 -3.42 2.11
CA ILE A 188 20.29 -2.12 1.52
C ILE A 188 20.40 -1.07 2.63
N THR A 189 21.47 -0.29 2.56
CA THR A 189 21.78 0.82 3.47
C THR A 189 20.83 2.01 3.31
#